data_AF-A0A430QQN4-F1
#
_entry.id   AF-A0A430QQN4-F1
#
_cell.length_a   1.000
_cell.length_b   1.000
_cell.length_c   1.000
_cell.angle_alpha   90.00
_cell.angle_beta   90.00
_cell.angle_gamma   90.00
#
_symmetry.space_group_name_H-M   'P 1'
#
loop_
_entity.id
_entity.type
_entity.pdbx_description
1 polymer ?
#
loop_
_entity_poly.entity_id
_entity_poly.type
_entity_poly.pdbx_seq_one_letter_code
_entity_poly.pdbx_strand_id
1 'polypeptide(L)'
;MASYRNVLSSRIRNSDLRLLFGGILQCQSANHNAPNDLSYTSNDISRMIELVKEALNKLTTSSLSQLMMIRTRIGYLDRLTDRLLDYRRQVELARTRCSQTQKLIDKALMEQQEKTTQLAQLKNYCKKLVSFLEDELSRICNRQVQITGQFCDL
;
A
#
# COMPACT_ATOMS: atom_id res chain seq x y z
N MET A 1 2.10 6.59 25.59
CA MET A 1 1.92 7.58 24.50
C MET A 1 2.16 6.85 23.19
N ALA A 2 1.31 6.78 22.17
CA ALA A 2 0.02 7.39 21.89
C ALA A 2 -0.87 6.37 21.16
N SER A 3 -2.17 6.44 21.44
CA SER A 3 -3.25 5.63 20.89
C SER A 3 -3.63 6.13 19.50
N TYR A 4 -3.51 5.30 18.46
CA TYR A 4 -4.12 5.58 17.15
C TYR A 4 -5.49 4.92 17.09
N ARG A 5 -6.43 5.56 17.78
CA ARG A 5 -7.88 5.37 17.65
C ARG A 5 -8.36 6.43 16.64
N ASN A 6 -9.29 6.03 15.75
CA ASN A 6 -9.92 6.82 14.67
C ASN A 6 -9.11 6.79 13.35
N VAL A 7 -9.68 6.54 12.17
CA VAL A 7 -10.88 7.18 11.60
C VAL A 7 -11.58 6.20 10.64
N LEU A 8 -12.68 5.60 11.07
CA LEU A 8 -13.79 5.25 10.18
C LEU A 8 -15.03 5.91 10.75
N SER A 9 -15.01 7.23 10.68
CA SER A 9 -16.25 8.02 10.71
C SER A 9 -16.91 7.79 9.36
N SER A 10 -17.60 6.66 9.21
CA SER A 10 -18.64 6.49 8.21
C SER A 10 -19.75 7.45 8.61
N ARG A 11 -19.60 8.68 8.12
CA ARG A 11 -20.56 9.78 8.18
C ARG A 11 -21.78 9.35 7.36
N ILE A 12 -22.57 8.44 7.90
CA ILE A 12 -23.97 8.28 7.53
C ILE A 12 -24.57 9.65 7.82
N ARG A 13 -24.91 10.38 6.77
CA ARG A 13 -25.44 11.73 6.90
C ARG A 13 -26.68 11.66 7.77
N ASN A 14 -26.69 12.42 8.87
CA ASN A 14 -27.84 12.62 9.75
C ASN A 14 -29.11 13.08 9.00
N SER A 15 -29.00 13.50 7.74
CA SER A 15 -30.13 13.80 6.87
C SER A 15 -30.98 12.56 6.54
N ASP A 16 -30.35 11.40 6.34
CA ASP A 16 -31.04 10.22 5.80
C ASP A 16 -31.75 9.44 6.92
N LEU A 17 -31.18 9.46 8.13
CA LEU A 17 -31.84 8.95 9.35
C LEU A 17 -32.97 9.87 9.84
N ARG A 18 -32.86 11.20 9.65
CA ARG A 18 -33.96 12.12 9.96
C ARG A 18 -35.16 11.97 9.03
N LEU A 19 -34.98 11.55 7.79
CA LEU A 19 -36.09 11.24 6.88
C LEU A 19 -36.80 9.94 7.28
N LEU A 20 -36.07 8.92 7.72
CA LEU A 20 -36.64 7.65 8.16
C LEU A 20 -37.32 7.73 9.53
N PHE A 21 -36.76 8.47 10.49
CA PHE A 21 -37.39 8.66 11.81
C PHE A 21 -38.38 9.83 11.86
N GLY A 22 -38.19 10.86 11.03
CA GLY A 22 -39.12 11.97 10.90
C GLY A 22 -40.48 11.54 10.32
N GLY A 23 -40.49 10.57 9.40
CA GLY A 23 -41.74 10.00 8.87
C GLY A 23 -42.53 9.18 9.90
N ILE A 24 -41.89 8.64 10.94
CA ILE A 24 -42.55 7.84 11.98
C ILE A 24 -43.09 8.74 13.11
N LEU A 25 -42.38 9.82 13.45
CA LEU A 25 -42.83 10.78 14.46
C LEU A 25 -43.92 11.74 13.98
N GLN A 26 -44.04 11.98 12.67
CA GLN A 26 -45.07 12.87 12.12
C GLN A 26 -46.47 12.22 12.05
N CYS A 27 -46.59 10.92 12.31
CA CYS A 27 -47.87 10.24 12.51
C CYS A 27 -48.48 10.47 13.90
N GLN A 28 -47.77 11.08 14.85
CA GLN A 28 -48.24 11.24 16.23
C GLN A 28 -48.89 12.60 16.55
N SER A 29 -48.88 13.58 15.63
CA SER A 29 -49.42 14.93 15.91
C SER A 29 -50.74 15.27 15.21
N ALA A 30 -51.32 14.34 14.44
CA ALA A 30 -52.55 14.58 13.68
C ALA A 30 -53.82 13.91 14.28
N ASN A 31 -53.78 13.51 15.56
CA ASN A 31 -54.95 13.00 16.28
C ASN A 31 -55.66 14.10 17.08
N HIS A 32 -56.08 15.19 16.41
CA HIS A 32 -57.19 15.99 16.91
C HIS A 32 -58.31 15.87 15.88
N ASN A 33 -59.45 15.34 16.35
CA ASN A 33 -60.67 14.94 15.64
C ASN A 33 -60.71 13.45 15.27
N ALA A 34 -60.98 12.59 16.26
CA ALA A 34 -61.54 11.28 15.98
C ALA A 34 -62.95 11.50 15.38
N PRO A 35 -63.24 11.05 14.15
CA PRO A 35 -64.60 11.09 13.64
C PRO A 35 -65.39 10.04 14.42
N ASN A 36 -66.27 10.51 15.32
CA ASN A 36 -67.31 9.67 15.89
C ASN A 36 -68.23 9.23 14.73
N ASP A 37 -68.47 7.93 14.64
CA ASP A 37 -69.11 7.16 13.55
C ASP A 37 -68.25 6.89 12.30
N LEU A 38 -67.35 5.92 12.43
CA LEU A 38 -66.63 5.29 11.32
C LEU A 38 -67.44 4.14 10.72
N SER A 39 -68.40 4.46 9.85
CA SER A 39 -68.95 3.48 8.91
C SER A 39 -67.98 3.30 7.74
N TYR A 40 -66.96 2.47 7.93
CA TYR A 40 -66.10 2.07 6.82
C TYR A 40 -66.88 1.15 5.89
N THR A 41 -66.94 1.50 4.61
CA THR A 41 -67.48 0.57 3.63
C THR A 41 -66.50 -0.59 3.44
N SER A 42 -66.99 -1.76 3.04
CA SER A 42 -66.11 -2.91 2.70
C SER A 42 -65.02 -2.52 1.69
N ASN A 43 -65.29 -1.54 0.82
CA ASN A 43 -64.35 -1.02 -0.16
C ASN A 43 -63.20 -0.22 0.48
N ASP A 44 -63.48 0.57 1.53
CA ASP A 44 -62.45 1.33 2.26
C ASP A 44 -61.50 0.41 3.01
N ILE A 45 -62.06 -0.64 3.64
CA ILE A 45 -61.28 -1.69 4.30
C ILE A 45 -60.42 -2.43 3.29
N SER A 46 -60.99 -2.81 2.13
CA SER A 46 -60.24 -3.49 1.07
C SER A 46 -59.09 -2.64 0.53
N ARG A 47 -59.33 -1.34 0.32
CA ARG A 47 -58.31 -0.40 -0.13
C ARG A 47 -57.20 -0.21 0.91
N MET A 48 -57.55 -0.12 2.20
CA MET A 48 -56.56 -0.07 3.27
C MET A 48 -55.70 -1.34 3.32
N ILE A 49 -56.32 -2.51 3.16
CA ILE A 49 -55.60 -3.79 3.10
C ILE A 49 -54.62 -3.81 1.92
N GLU A 50 -55.02 -3.31 0.74
CA GLU A 50 -54.15 -3.20 -0.42
C GLU A 50 -52.97 -2.25 -0.17
N LEU A 51 -53.22 -1.07 0.39
CA LEU A 51 -52.15 -0.11 0.73
C LEU A 51 -51.16 -0.67 1.74
N VAL A 52 -51.64 -1.38 2.77
CA VAL A 52 -50.79 -2.05 3.76
C VAL A 52 -49.97 -3.17 3.10
N LYS A 53 -50.58 -3.97 2.22
CA LYS A 53 -49.88 -5.01 1.46
C LYS A 53 -48.81 -4.41 0.54
N GLU A 54 -49.12 -3.32 -0.13
CA GLU A 54 -48.19 -2.64 -1.02
C GLU A 54 -47.02 -2.02 -0.25
N ALA A 55 -47.30 -1.36 0.88
CA ALA A 55 -46.27 -0.83 1.77
C ALA A 55 -45.37 -1.94 2.33
N LEU A 56 -45.97 -3.07 2.74
CA LEU A 56 -45.24 -4.24 3.22
C LEU A 56 -44.36 -4.84 2.12
N ASN A 57 -44.88 -4.98 0.90
CA ASN A 57 -44.12 -5.48 -0.24
C ASN A 57 -42.96 -4.56 -0.61
N LYS A 58 -43.18 -3.24 -0.62
CA LYS A 58 -42.13 -2.23 -0.86
C LYS A 58 -41.06 -2.25 0.23
N LEU A 59 -41.45 -2.35 1.49
CA LEU A 59 -40.51 -2.43 2.61
C LEU A 59 -39.66 -3.71 2.53
N THR A 60 -40.29 -4.85 2.24
CA THR A 60 -39.63 -6.16 2.16
C THR A 60 -38.65 -6.20 0.99
N THR A 61 -39.08 -5.75 -0.20
CA THR A 61 -38.23 -5.75 -1.41
C THR A 61 -37.05 -4.78 -1.30
N SER A 62 -37.28 -3.57 -0.77
CA SER A 62 -36.20 -2.59 -0.54
C SER A 62 -35.18 -3.11 0.46
N SER A 63 -35.62 -3.66 1.59
CA SER A 63 -34.73 -4.21 2.62
C SER A 63 -33.93 -5.40 2.10
N LEU A 64 -34.58 -6.30 1.33
CA LEU A 64 -33.91 -7.42 0.70
C LEU A 64 -32.82 -6.97 -0.29
N SER A 65 -33.11 -5.98 -1.14
CA SER A 65 -32.13 -5.41 -2.09
C SER A 65 -30.91 -4.83 -1.37
N GLN A 66 -31.13 -4.07 -0.30
CA GLN A 66 -30.04 -3.53 0.52
C GLN A 66 -29.19 -4.62 1.15
N LEU A 67 -29.81 -5.67 1.71
CA LEU A 67 -29.10 -6.83 2.26
C LEU A 67 -28.30 -7.58 1.19
N MET A 68 -28.83 -7.73 -0.03
CA MET A 68 -28.09 -8.33 -1.14
C MET A 68 -26.90 -7.48 -1.59
N MET A 69 -27.02 -6.15 -1.59
CA MET A 69 -25.90 -5.25 -1.84
C MET A 69 -24.82 -5.35 -0.77
N ILE A 70 -25.20 -5.50 0.51
CA ILE A 70 -24.23 -5.70 1.60
C ILE A 70 -23.54 -7.06 1.45
N ARG A 71 -24.32 -8.12 1.19
CA ARG A 71 -23.82 -9.50 1.02
C ARG A 71 -22.76 -9.60 -0.08
N THR A 72 -22.96 -8.92 -1.20
CA THR A 72 -22.03 -8.97 -2.34
C THR A 72 -20.76 -8.15 -2.11
N ARG A 73 -20.81 -7.09 -1.28
CA ARG A 73 -19.66 -6.24 -0.96
C ARG A 73 -18.67 -6.89 0.01
N ILE A 74 -19.14 -7.73 0.94
CA ILE A 74 -18.26 -8.39 1.94
C ILE A 74 -17.18 -9.21 1.23
N GLY A 75 -17.56 -10.07 0.28
CA GLY A 75 -16.59 -10.88 -0.45
C GLY A 75 -15.66 -10.09 -1.38
N TYR A 76 -15.97 -8.84 -1.72
CA TYR A 76 -15.02 -7.95 -2.41
C TYR A 76 -14.02 -7.33 -1.44
N LEU A 77 -14.48 -6.92 -0.25
CA LEU A 77 -13.63 -6.38 0.80
C LEU A 77 -12.65 -7.43 1.34
N ASP A 78 -13.09 -8.68 1.49
CA ASP A 78 -12.21 -9.78 1.92
C ASP A 78 -11.08 -9.99 0.90
N ARG A 79 -11.40 -10.06 -0.40
CA ARG A 79 -10.41 -10.18 -1.48
C ARG A 79 -9.45 -9.00 -1.57
N LEU A 80 -9.92 -7.78 -1.29
CA LEU A 80 -9.04 -6.61 -1.19
C LEU A 80 -8.11 -6.70 0.02
N THR A 81 -8.63 -7.18 1.15
CA THR A 81 -7.85 -7.37 2.38
C THR A 81 -6.75 -8.40 2.17
N ASP A 82 -7.07 -9.55 1.56
CA ASP A 82 -6.09 -10.57 1.21
C ASP A 82 -4.99 -10.02 0.30
N ARG A 83 -5.36 -9.28 -0.74
CA ARG A 83 -4.39 -8.62 -1.64
C ARG A 83 -3.49 -7.63 -0.91
N LEU A 84 -4.03 -6.84 0.02
CA LEU A 84 -3.23 -5.91 0.81
C LEU A 84 -2.24 -6.63 1.74
N LEU A 85 -2.66 -7.75 2.33
CA LEU A 85 -1.77 -8.60 3.14
C LEU A 85 -0.65 -9.21 2.29
N ASP A 86 -0.98 -9.68 1.09
CA ASP A 86 0.00 -10.21 0.14
C ASP A 86 1.00 -9.14 -0.29
N TYR A 87 0.54 -7.95 -0.66
CA TYR A 87 1.44 -6.84 -1.00
C TYR A 87 2.35 -6.46 0.15
N ARG A 88 1.82 -6.42 1.38
CA ARG A 88 2.64 -6.16 2.57
C ARG A 88 3.74 -7.20 2.73
N ARG A 89 3.42 -8.49 2.55
CA ARG A 89 4.43 -9.57 2.60
C ARG A 89 5.47 -9.41 1.48
N GLN A 90 5.05 -9.09 0.26
CA GLN A 90 5.95 -8.88 -0.87
C GLN A 90 6.92 -7.72 -0.62
N VAL A 91 6.44 -6.62 -0.04
CA VAL A 91 7.27 -5.46 0.33
C VAL A 91 8.33 -5.85 1.35
N GLU A 92 7.98 -6.60 2.40
CA GLU A 92 8.96 -7.05 3.40
C GLU A 92 10.02 -7.99 2.81
N LEU A 93 9.61 -8.90 1.92
CA LEU A 93 10.54 -9.77 1.21
C LEU A 93 11.49 -8.97 0.30
N ALA A 94 10.95 -8.01 -0.45
CA ALA A 94 11.75 -7.14 -1.31
C ALA A 94 12.75 -6.31 -0.48
N ARG A 95 12.30 -5.74 0.64
CA ARG A 95 13.17 -4.98 1.57
C ARG A 95 14.31 -5.83 2.12
N THR A 96 14.01 -7.08 2.49
CA THR A 96 15.02 -8.03 2.97
C THR A 96 16.05 -8.35 1.88
N ARG A 97 15.59 -8.63 0.66
CA ARG A 97 16.48 -8.88 -0.49
C ARG A 97 17.36 -7.67 -0.80
N CYS A 98 16.79 -6.47 -0.87
CA CYS A 98 17.55 -5.23 -1.08
C CYS A 98 18.62 -5.03 0.00
N SER A 99 18.30 -5.28 1.27
CA SER A 99 19.28 -5.18 2.35
C SER A 99 20.41 -6.21 2.22
N GLN A 100 20.11 -7.45 1.83
CA GLN A 100 21.12 -8.47 1.59
C GLN A 100 22.01 -8.12 0.40
N THR A 101 21.42 -7.69 -0.71
CA THR A 101 22.16 -7.25 -1.90
C THR A 101 23.04 -6.05 -1.58
N GLN A 102 22.56 -5.08 -0.80
CA GLN A 102 23.37 -3.93 -0.39
C GLN A 102 24.61 -4.36 0.40
N LYS A 103 24.48 -5.31 1.34
CA LYS A 103 25.63 -5.86 2.08
C LYS A 103 26.67 -6.52 1.17
N LEU A 104 26.21 -7.19 0.10
CA LEU A 104 27.12 -7.79 -0.88
C LEU A 104 27.84 -6.72 -1.72
N ILE A 105 27.13 -5.66 -2.10
CA ILE A 105 27.72 -4.51 -2.80
C ILE A 105 28.76 -3.83 -1.91
N ASP A 106 28.44 -3.58 -0.65
CA ASP A 106 29.36 -2.93 0.30
C ASP A 106 30.63 -3.78 0.48
N LYS A 107 30.48 -5.11 0.59
CA LYS A 107 31.61 -6.04 0.66
C LYS A 107 32.47 -5.98 -0.61
N ALA A 108 31.86 -6.03 -1.79
CA ALA A 108 32.57 -5.97 -3.07
C ALA A 108 33.29 -4.62 -3.24
N LEU A 109 32.70 -3.51 -2.78
CA LEU A 109 33.34 -2.19 -2.80
C LEU A 109 34.57 -2.14 -1.90
N MET A 110 34.50 -2.73 -0.71
CA MET A 110 35.65 -2.82 0.20
C MET A 110 36.78 -3.66 -0.41
N GLU A 111 36.46 -4.82 -1.00
CA GLU A 111 37.44 -5.67 -1.68
C GLU A 111 38.06 -4.96 -2.89
N GLN A 112 37.26 -4.25 -3.69
CA GLN A 112 37.75 -3.46 -4.82
C GLN A 112 38.70 -2.34 -4.36
N GLN A 113 38.36 -1.65 -3.27
CA GLN A 113 39.21 -0.61 -2.70
C GLN A 113 40.54 -1.17 -2.20
N GLU A 114 40.52 -2.31 -1.52
CA GLU A 114 41.72 -3.00 -1.06
C GLU A 114 42.61 -3.41 -2.26
N LYS A 115 42.03 -4.01 -3.30
CA LYS A 115 42.78 -4.39 -4.51
C LYS A 115 43.34 -3.20 -5.25
N THR A 116 42.61 -2.10 -5.31
CA THR A 116 43.08 -0.85 -5.94
C THR A 116 44.27 -0.26 -5.20
N THR A 117 44.26 -0.28 -3.86
CA THR A 117 45.40 0.18 -3.06
C THR A 117 46.62 -0.74 -3.20
N GLN A 118 46.42 -2.07 -3.18
CA GLN A 118 47.49 -3.06 -3.44
C GLN A 118 48.12 -2.85 -4.82
N LEU A 119 47.30 -2.64 -5.85
CA LEU A 119 47.76 -2.40 -7.22
C LEU A 119 48.54 -1.09 -7.34
N ALA A 120 48.11 -0.02 -6.67
CA ALA A 120 48.85 1.24 -6.62
C ALA A 120 50.22 1.10 -5.94
N GLN A 121 50.29 0.34 -4.84
CA GLN A 121 51.56 0.03 -4.16
C GLN A 121 52.49 -0.78 -5.06
N LEU A 122 51.97 -1.80 -5.73
CA LEU A 122 52.75 -2.63 -6.65
C LEU A 122 53.29 -1.79 -7.83
N LYS A 123 52.46 -0.93 -8.42
CA LYS A 123 52.88 0.02 -9.47
C LYS A 123 54.04 0.90 -8.98
N ASN A 124 53.96 1.42 -7.76
CA ASN A 124 55.04 2.22 -7.19
C ASN A 124 56.32 1.41 -6.95
N TYR A 125 56.20 0.17 -6.48
CA TYR A 125 57.36 -0.71 -6.31
C TYR A 125 58.02 -1.04 -7.65
N CYS A 126 57.23 -1.37 -8.67
CA CYS A 126 57.73 -1.61 -10.03
C CYS A 126 58.45 -0.38 -10.59
N LYS A 127 57.89 0.83 -10.44
CA LYS A 127 58.56 2.08 -10.87
C LYS A 127 59.91 2.27 -10.20
N LYS A 128 60.01 2.02 -8.88
CA LYS A 128 61.28 2.10 -8.14
C LYS A 128 62.29 1.06 -8.63
N LEU A 129 61.85 -0.17 -8.87
CA LEU A 129 62.71 -1.24 -9.38
C LEU A 129 63.23 -0.93 -10.78
N VAL A 130 62.38 -0.41 -11.67
CA VAL A 130 62.77 0.02 -13.02
C VAL A 130 63.84 1.11 -12.93
N SER A 131 63.59 2.17 -12.15
CA SER A 131 64.56 3.25 -11.96
C SER A 131 65.90 2.73 -11.41
N PHE A 132 65.87 1.80 -10.45
CA PHE A 132 67.08 1.18 -9.93
C PHE A 132 67.85 0.40 -11.00
N LEU A 133 67.16 -0.39 -11.82
CA LEU A 133 67.77 -1.16 -12.91
C LEU A 133 68.31 -0.25 -14.01
N GLU A 134 67.59 0.81 -14.38
CA GLU A 134 68.05 1.82 -15.34
C GLU A 134 69.34 2.50 -14.86
N ASP A 135 69.42 2.86 -13.58
CA ASP A 135 70.63 3.46 -12.98
C ASP A 135 71.82 2.49 -13.02
N GLU A 136 71.63 1.24 -12.57
CA GLU A 136 72.71 0.23 -12.57
C GLU A 136 73.17 -0.12 -13.98
N LEU A 137 72.25 -0.34 -14.92
CA LEU A 137 72.58 -0.60 -16.32
C LEU A 137 73.26 0.58 -16.98
N SER A 138 72.85 1.81 -16.66
CA SER A 138 73.48 3.00 -17.21
C SER A 138 74.94 3.14 -16.76
N ARG A 139 75.24 2.77 -15.51
CA ARG A 139 76.62 2.71 -15.01
C ARG A 139 77.45 1.63 -15.71
N ILE A 140 76.90 0.44 -15.89
CA ILE A 140 77.61 -0.67 -16.56
C ILE A 140 77.86 -0.35 -18.03
N CYS A 141 76.88 0.22 -18.72
CA CYS A 141 76.94 0.50 -20.16
C CYS A 141 77.59 1.85 -20.50
N ASN A 142 77.96 2.68 -19.50
CA ASN A 142 78.47 4.05 -19.68
C ASN A 142 77.62 4.91 -20.66
N ARG A 143 76.32 4.68 -20.68
CA ARG A 143 75.33 5.44 -21.46
C ARG A 143 73.98 5.37 -20.76
N GLN A 144 73.12 6.34 -21.02
CA GLN A 144 71.76 6.30 -20.49
C GLN A 144 70.97 5.11 -21.07
N VAL A 145 70.41 4.27 -20.20
CA VAL A 145 69.54 3.14 -20.53
C VAL A 145 68.12 3.44 -20.02
N GLN A 146 67.11 3.21 -20.87
CA GLN A 146 65.70 3.24 -20.48
C GLN A 146 65.07 1.87 -20.72
N ILE A 147 64.34 1.37 -19.73
CA ILE A 147 63.60 0.12 -19.80
C ILE A 147 62.17 0.44 -20.22
N THR A 148 61.86 0.17 -21.49
CA THR A 148 60.51 0.36 -22.02
C THR A 148 59.67 -0.91 -21.89
N GLY A 149 58.51 -0.79 -21.25
CA GLY A 149 57.49 -1.85 -21.17
C GLY A 149 56.15 -1.26 -20.75
N GLN A 150 55.05 -1.81 -21.28
CA GLN A 150 53.70 -1.45 -20.83
C GLN A 150 53.50 -1.99 -19.40
N PHE A 151 53.62 -1.12 -18.41
CA PHE A 151 53.00 -1.37 -17.12
C PHE A 151 51.51 -1.09 -17.32
N CYS A 152 50.67 -2.12 -17.21
CA CYS A 152 49.24 -2.02 -17.50
C CYS A 152 48.61 -0.78 -16.82
N ASP A 153 48.36 0.25 -17.63
CA ASP A 153 47.50 1.38 -17.31
C ASP A 153 46.06 0.97 -17.62
N LEU A 154 45.51 0.09 -16.77
CA LEU A 154 44.08 -0.17 -16.62
C LEU A 154 43.57 0.59 -15.38
#